data_AF-A7F2F7-F1
#
_entry.id   AF-A7F2F7-F1
#
_cell.length_a   1.000
_cell.length_b   1.000
_cell.length_c   1.000
_cell.angle_alpha   90.00
_cell.angle_beta   90.00
_cell.angle_gamma   90.00
#
_symmetry.space_group_name_H-M   'P 1'
#
loop_
_entity.id
_entity.type
_entity.pdbx_description
1 polymer ?
#
loop_
_entity_poly.entity_id
_entity_poly.type
_entity_poly.pdbx_seq_one_letter_code
_entity_poly.pdbx_strand_id
1 'polypeptide(L)'
;MIKAKDQNRTVDTRLSSFITALPKAEYINPLAFPSWEHKESRAEAEIRVAGPMGRTKAQAADDFKAFHPKIPRSDIQIFSDGSKSESKDGATGGGFVITQFDIQVAQYSFSLGTNAEVFDAEAMAAVTGAAKALALPSIKLATDLWIFLDNYEVALRLGSHFNGSSQAVFEDFLKLKQAWAARPRLSHIPPARSQHGDFAAYHERFNHTTAHTLCSCGKRKTPLHFFCKKGKAYKTLTKSPPSEAIPWLLGIPTGGLALAKWLESTKFYTDICPQLVSAA
;
A
#
# COMPACT_ATOMS: atom_id res chain seq x y z
N MET A 1 0.41 -11.62 55.03
CA MET A 1 0.32 -12.02 53.61
C MET A 1 -1.15 -12.26 53.26
N ILE A 2 -1.82 -11.24 52.71
CA ILE A 2 -3.21 -11.37 52.23
C ILE A 2 -3.11 -11.62 50.72
N LYS A 3 -3.54 -12.80 50.27
CA LYS A 3 -3.62 -13.13 48.84
C LYS A 3 -4.70 -12.26 48.20
N ALA A 4 -4.30 -11.37 47.29
CA ALA A 4 -5.22 -10.71 46.37
C ALA A 4 -5.83 -11.77 45.44
N LYS A 5 -7.13 -12.02 45.58
CA LYS A 5 -7.92 -12.74 44.58
C LYS A 5 -8.47 -11.67 43.66
N ASP A 6 -7.82 -11.50 42.51
CA ASP A 6 -8.21 -10.51 41.53
C ASP A 6 -9.59 -10.87 40.97
N GLN A 7 -10.48 -9.89 41.04
CA GLN A 7 -11.90 -10.00 40.71
C GLN A 7 -12.06 -9.83 39.20
N ASN A 8 -12.12 -10.95 38.46
CA ASN A 8 -12.69 -10.94 37.12
C ASN A 8 -13.98 -11.77 37.09
N ARG A 9 -14.90 -11.42 38.00
CA ARG A 9 -16.23 -12.00 38.05
C ARG A 9 -17.13 -11.16 37.14
N THR A 10 -17.21 -11.52 35.86
CA THR A 10 -18.27 -11.02 34.98
C THR A 10 -19.61 -11.29 35.67
N VAL A 11 -20.36 -10.22 35.95
CA VAL A 11 -21.62 -10.32 36.69
C VAL A 11 -22.62 -11.05 35.79
N ASP A 12 -23.01 -12.26 36.19
CA ASP A 12 -23.95 -13.11 35.45
C ASP A 12 -25.37 -12.55 35.60
N THR A 13 -25.68 -11.59 34.74
CA THR A 13 -26.97 -10.91 34.64
C THR A 13 -27.75 -11.46 33.44
N ARG A 14 -29.08 -11.39 33.46
CA ARG A 14 -29.90 -11.75 32.30
C ARG A 14 -29.49 -11.00 31.03
N LEU A 15 -28.97 -9.76 31.18
CA LEU A 15 -28.43 -8.97 30.08
C LEU A 15 -27.09 -9.53 29.56
N SER A 16 -26.16 -9.91 30.44
CA SER A 16 -24.90 -10.52 30.00
C SER A 16 -25.12 -11.89 29.35
N SER A 17 -26.04 -12.70 29.86
CA SER A 17 -26.42 -13.98 29.24
C SER A 17 -27.12 -13.77 27.89
N PHE A 18 -27.90 -12.69 27.74
CA PHE A 18 -28.51 -12.32 26.46
C PHE A 18 -27.45 -11.83 25.46
N ILE A 19 -26.48 -11.02 25.90
CA ILE A 19 -25.38 -10.54 25.06
C ILE A 19 -24.51 -11.71 24.56
N THR A 20 -24.24 -12.73 25.38
CA THR A 20 -23.52 -13.94 24.92
C THR A 20 -24.35 -14.85 24.00
N ALA A 21 -25.68 -14.77 24.07
CA ALA A 21 -26.58 -15.51 23.18
C ALA A 21 -26.83 -14.80 21.84
N LEU A 22 -26.51 -13.51 21.73
CA LEU A 22 -26.60 -12.78 20.46
C LEU A 22 -25.55 -13.30 19.48
N PRO A 23 -25.89 -13.42 18.18
CA PRO A 23 -24.89 -13.67 17.16
C PRO A 23 -23.85 -12.55 17.21
N LYS A 24 -22.61 -12.87 16.84
CA LYS A 24 -21.49 -11.93 16.84
C LYS A 24 -21.86 -10.69 16.00
N ALA A 25 -22.19 -9.60 16.69
CA ALA A 25 -22.57 -8.34 16.09
C ALA A 25 -21.36 -7.41 16.03
N GLU A 26 -21.33 -6.55 15.01
CA GLU A 26 -20.31 -5.52 14.91
C GLU A 26 -20.54 -4.45 15.99
N TYR A 27 -19.47 -4.06 16.67
CA TYR A 27 -19.49 -2.92 17.58
C TYR A 27 -19.15 -1.66 16.79
N ILE A 28 -20.06 -0.69 16.79
CA ILE A 28 -19.87 0.62 16.16
C ILE A 28 -19.82 1.67 17.26
N ASN A 29 -18.78 2.51 17.27
CA ASN A 29 -18.70 3.70 18.08
C ASN A 29 -19.21 4.93 17.29
N PRO A 30 -20.46 5.37 17.51
CA PRO A 30 -21.04 6.50 16.78
C PRO A 30 -20.41 7.85 17.16
N LEU A 31 -19.69 7.91 18.29
CA LEU A 31 -19.01 9.11 18.78
C LEU A 31 -17.54 9.17 18.36
N ALA A 32 -17.02 8.16 17.66
CA ALA A 32 -15.65 8.19 17.14
C ALA A 32 -15.45 9.39 16.20
N PHE A 33 -16.46 9.73 15.39
CA PHE A 33 -16.46 10.89 14.50
C PHE A 33 -17.82 11.60 14.56
N PRO A 34 -18.00 12.55 15.48
CA PRO A 34 -19.30 13.14 15.72
C PRO A 34 -19.89 13.82 14.47
N SER A 35 -21.22 13.88 14.39
CA SER A 35 -21.93 14.42 13.22
C SER A 35 -21.68 15.90 12.94
N TRP A 36 -21.18 16.64 13.93
CA TRP A 36 -20.88 18.07 13.87
C TRP A 36 -19.42 18.39 13.47
N GLU A 37 -18.59 17.38 13.24
CA GLU A 37 -17.24 17.56 12.70
C GLU A 37 -17.31 17.74 11.17
N HIS A 38 -16.38 18.53 10.59
CA HIS A 38 -16.34 18.74 9.14
C HIS A 38 -16.05 17.41 8.43
N LYS A 39 -17.03 16.95 7.64
CA LYS A 39 -16.92 15.74 6.83
C LYS A 39 -16.53 16.10 5.41
N GLU A 40 -15.65 15.30 4.82
CA GLU A 40 -15.44 15.29 3.37
C GLU A 40 -16.82 15.11 2.71
N SER A 41 -17.15 16.03 1.81
CA SER A 41 -18.38 15.94 1.04
C SER A 41 -18.30 14.77 0.06
N ARG A 42 -19.47 14.25 -0.37
CA ARG A 42 -19.49 13.16 -1.35
C ARG A 42 -18.74 13.55 -2.62
N ALA A 43 -18.89 14.79 -3.12
CA ALA A 43 -18.19 15.25 -4.31
C ALA A 43 -16.65 15.24 -4.15
N GLU A 44 -16.14 15.62 -2.98
CA GLU A 44 -14.70 15.56 -2.69
C GLU A 44 -14.19 14.10 -2.63
N ALA A 45 -14.96 13.21 -2.00
CA ALA A 45 -14.65 11.79 -1.98
C ALA A 45 -14.66 11.18 -3.40
N GLU A 46 -15.59 11.60 -4.26
CA GLU A 46 -15.68 11.18 -5.66
C GLU A 46 -14.46 11.60 -6.48
N ILE A 47 -13.95 12.81 -6.24
CA ILE A 47 -12.70 13.31 -6.83
C ILE A 47 -11.51 12.48 -6.36
N ARG A 48 -11.44 12.18 -5.06
CA ARG A 48 -10.36 11.40 -4.47
C ARG A 48 -10.28 9.97 -5.00
N VAL A 49 -11.41 9.31 -5.24
CA VAL A 49 -11.45 7.89 -5.69
C VAL A 49 -11.51 7.73 -7.20
N ALA A 50 -11.38 8.84 -7.96
CA ALA A 50 -11.56 8.87 -9.41
C ALA A 50 -12.90 8.22 -9.85
N GLY A 51 -13.96 8.49 -9.08
CA GLY A 51 -15.29 7.91 -9.28
C GLY A 51 -15.87 8.20 -10.66
N PRO A 52 -16.97 7.54 -11.06
CA PRO A 52 -17.51 7.66 -12.41
C PRO A 52 -17.85 9.10 -12.80
N MET A 53 -18.13 10.03 -11.87
CA MET A 53 -18.35 11.46 -12.19
C MET A 53 -19.32 11.67 -13.37
N GLY A 54 -20.40 10.88 -13.43
CA GLY A 54 -21.38 10.91 -14.53
C GLY A 54 -21.04 10.06 -15.75
N ARG A 55 -19.90 9.35 -15.77
CA ARG A 55 -19.53 8.40 -16.83
C ARG A 55 -20.35 7.12 -16.77
N THR A 56 -20.64 6.56 -17.94
CA THR A 56 -21.24 5.22 -18.06
C THR A 56 -20.24 4.13 -17.68
N LYS A 57 -20.72 2.92 -17.33
CA LYS A 57 -19.86 1.76 -17.05
C LYS A 57 -18.90 1.46 -18.20
N ALA A 58 -19.36 1.58 -19.45
CA ALA A 58 -18.53 1.36 -20.63
C ALA A 58 -17.42 2.40 -20.77
N GLN A 59 -17.74 3.69 -20.61
CA GLN A 59 -16.75 4.77 -20.63
C GLN A 59 -15.73 4.61 -19.50
N ALA A 60 -16.18 4.30 -18.29
CA ALA A 60 -15.29 4.06 -17.15
C ALA A 60 -14.34 2.88 -17.41
N ALA A 61 -14.82 1.81 -18.04
CA ALA A 61 -13.98 0.67 -18.42
C ALA A 61 -12.93 1.03 -19.47
N ASP A 62 -13.29 1.83 -20.48
CA ASP A 62 -12.35 2.25 -21.53
C ASP A 62 -11.32 3.27 -21.00
N ASP A 63 -11.76 4.21 -20.15
CA ASP A 63 -10.86 5.10 -19.41
C ASP A 63 -9.87 4.30 -18.56
N PHE A 64 -10.35 3.27 -17.87
CA PHE A 64 -9.50 2.38 -17.07
C PHE A 64 -8.47 1.66 -17.94
N LYS A 65 -8.86 1.11 -19.09
CA LYS A 65 -7.92 0.48 -20.04
C LYS A 65 -6.88 1.46 -20.56
N ALA A 66 -7.24 2.73 -20.76
CA ALA A 66 -6.30 3.77 -21.16
C ALA A 66 -5.40 4.25 -20.01
N PHE A 67 -5.88 4.16 -18.77
CA PHE A 67 -5.18 4.58 -17.55
C PHE A 67 -4.22 3.51 -17.02
N HIS A 68 -4.64 2.25 -16.94
CA HIS A 68 -3.89 1.16 -16.34
C HIS A 68 -2.45 1.02 -16.89
N PRO A 69 -2.17 1.15 -18.20
CA PRO A 69 -0.80 1.11 -18.73
C PRO A 69 0.09 2.29 -18.30
N LYS A 70 -0.50 3.39 -17.81
CA LYS A 70 0.23 4.56 -17.30
C LYS A 70 0.72 4.36 -15.87
N ILE A 71 0.16 3.39 -15.15
CA ILE A 71 0.59 3.05 -13.80
C ILE A 71 2.02 2.50 -13.87
N PRO A 72 2.94 3.02 -13.06
CA PRO A 72 4.25 2.42 -12.90
C PRO A 72 4.22 0.93 -12.63
N ARG A 73 4.98 0.16 -13.41
CA ARG A 73 5.18 -1.27 -13.17
C ARG A 73 5.72 -1.57 -11.77
N SER A 74 6.52 -0.69 -11.18
CA SER A 74 7.04 -0.88 -9.82
C SER A 74 6.01 -0.68 -8.71
N ASP A 75 4.87 -0.06 -9.01
CA ASP A 75 3.86 0.21 -8.02
C ASP A 75 3.03 -1.05 -7.76
N ILE A 76 2.55 -1.16 -6.52
CA ILE A 76 1.77 -2.31 -6.11
C ILE A 76 0.32 -2.05 -6.51
N GLN A 77 -0.29 -3.04 -7.14
CA GLN A 77 -1.66 -3.02 -7.58
C GLN A 77 -2.42 -4.14 -6.88
N ILE A 78 -3.56 -3.82 -6.30
CA ILE A 78 -4.41 -4.76 -5.56
C ILE A 78 -5.75 -4.79 -6.26
N PHE A 79 -6.17 -5.97 -6.70
CA PHE A 79 -7.52 -6.21 -7.21
C PHE A 79 -8.26 -6.98 -6.13
N SER A 80 -9.28 -6.36 -5.52
CA SER A 80 -10.13 -7.00 -4.52
C SER A 80 -11.52 -7.19 -5.04
N ASP A 81 -12.16 -8.28 -4.62
CA ASP A 81 -13.51 -8.66 -5.00
C ASP A 81 -14.21 -9.34 -3.82
N GLY A 82 -15.53 -9.21 -3.74
CA GLY A 82 -16.39 -9.79 -2.73
C GLY A 82 -17.60 -10.42 -3.38
N SER A 83 -17.97 -11.61 -2.91
CA SER A 83 -19.12 -12.35 -3.44
C SER A 83 -19.92 -12.99 -2.32
N LYS A 84 -21.22 -13.16 -2.57
CA LYS A 84 -22.15 -13.85 -1.69
C LYS A 84 -22.79 -15.01 -2.44
N SER A 85 -22.78 -16.18 -1.81
CA SER A 85 -23.39 -17.37 -2.39
C SER A 85 -24.91 -17.21 -2.45
N GLU A 86 -25.51 -17.59 -3.57
CA GLU A 86 -26.98 -17.67 -3.73
C GLU A 86 -27.60 -18.89 -3.05
N SER A 87 -26.78 -19.76 -2.43
CA SER A 87 -27.26 -20.90 -1.67
C SER A 87 -28.07 -20.45 -0.44
N LYS A 88 -28.96 -21.32 0.07
CA LYS A 88 -29.84 -21.01 1.22
C LYS A 88 -29.10 -20.52 2.48
N ASP A 89 -27.82 -20.86 2.61
CA ASP A 89 -26.98 -20.46 3.74
C ASP A 89 -26.34 -19.07 3.53
N GLY A 90 -26.33 -18.53 2.30
CA GLY A 90 -25.97 -17.13 2.05
C GLY A 90 -24.53 -16.75 2.42
N ALA A 91 -23.59 -17.70 2.36
CA ALA A 91 -22.22 -17.46 2.79
C ALA A 91 -21.51 -16.41 1.92
N THR A 92 -20.88 -15.45 2.57
CA THR A 92 -20.14 -14.37 1.92
C THR A 92 -18.65 -14.61 2.04
N GLY A 93 -17.91 -14.28 0.97
CA GLY A 93 -16.45 -14.41 0.93
C GLY A 93 -15.83 -13.27 0.14
N GLY A 94 -14.57 -13.00 0.43
CA GLY A 94 -13.77 -11.98 -0.23
C GLY A 94 -12.44 -12.55 -0.69
N GLY A 95 -11.86 -11.91 -1.69
CA GLY A 95 -10.56 -12.29 -2.21
C GLY A 95 -9.83 -11.09 -2.77
N PHE A 96 -8.50 -11.21 -2.83
CA PHE A 96 -7.68 -10.21 -3.48
C PHE A 96 -6.46 -10.83 -4.14
N VAL A 97 -6.00 -10.16 -5.19
CA VAL A 97 -4.79 -10.47 -5.94
C VAL A 97 -3.89 -9.24 -5.85
N ILE A 98 -2.64 -9.45 -5.45
CA ILE A 98 -1.61 -8.42 -5.46
C ILE A 98 -0.73 -8.65 -6.68
N THR A 99 -0.65 -7.64 -7.53
CA THR A 99 0.24 -7.63 -8.70
C THR A 99 1.28 -6.51 -8.56
N GLN A 100 2.48 -6.79 -9.05
CA GLN A 100 3.56 -5.83 -9.15
C GLN A 100 4.40 -6.21 -10.37
N PHE A 101 4.84 -5.24 -11.15
CA PHE A 101 5.58 -5.42 -12.40
C PHE A 101 4.94 -6.42 -13.36
N ASP A 102 3.61 -6.33 -13.51
CA ASP A 102 2.79 -7.21 -14.36
C ASP A 102 2.83 -8.71 -13.95
N ILE A 103 3.30 -9.00 -12.72
CA ILE A 103 3.32 -10.36 -12.15
C ILE A 103 2.42 -10.41 -10.93
N GLN A 104 1.65 -11.49 -10.81
CA GLN A 104 0.91 -11.82 -9.59
C GLN A 104 1.90 -12.23 -8.48
N VAL A 105 2.02 -11.39 -7.47
CA VAL A 105 2.92 -11.59 -6.32
C VAL A 105 2.25 -12.44 -5.25
N ALA A 106 0.94 -12.25 -5.06
CA ALA A 106 0.16 -13.03 -4.09
C ALA A 106 -1.33 -13.07 -4.46
N GLN A 107 -2.02 -14.10 -3.98
CA GLN A 107 -3.47 -14.24 -4.07
C GLN A 107 -3.99 -14.87 -2.79
N TYR A 108 -5.11 -14.35 -2.30
CA TYR A 108 -5.77 -14.84 -1.10
C TYR A 108 -7.28 -14.80 -1.29
N SER A 109 -7.96 -15.75 -0.64
CA SER A 109 -9.41 -15.79 -0.51
C SER A 109 -9.77 -16.18 0.92
N PHE A 110 -10.92 -15.71 1.40
CA PHE A 110 -11.42 -15.99 2.73
C PHE A 110 -12.96 -16.02 2.74
N SER A 111 -13.54 -16.63 3.77
CA SER A 111 -14.98 -16.61 4.02
C SER A 111 -15.29 -15.82 5.29
N LEU A 112 -16.36 -15.04 5.25
CA LEU A 112 -16.92 -14.26 6.36
C LEU A 112 -18.14 -14.93 7.01
N GLY A 113 -18.53 -16.11 6.54
CA GLY A 113 -19.73 -16.80 7.00
C GLY A 113 -21.02 -16.19 6.44
N THR A 114 -22.15 -16.48 7.09
CA THR A 114 -23.51 -16.23 6.59
C THR A 114 -24.07 -14.86 6.98
N ASN A 115 -23.45 -14.17 7.93
CA ASN A 115 -23.97 -12.94 8.54
C ASN A 115 -23.31 -11.67 7.98
N ALA A 116 -22.43 -11.81 6.99
CA ALA A 116 -21.73 -10.68 6.36
C ALA A 116 -22.34 -10.35 5.00
N GLU A 117 -22.32 -9.09 4.62
CA GLU A 117 -22.74 -8.64 3.30
C GLU A 117 -21.55 -8.55 2.33
N VAL A 118 -21.85 -8.50 1.02
CA VAL A 118 -20.83 -8.34 -0.03
C VAL A 118 -19.97 -7.11 0.24
N PHE A 119 -20.59 -6.03 0.74
CA PHE A 119 -19.91 -4.81 1.17
C PHE A 119 -18.80 -5.07 2.21
N ASP A 120 -19.05 -5.91 3.22
CA ASP A 120 -18.09 -6.24 4.26
C ASP A 120 -16.93 -7.09 3.71
N ALA A 121 -17.25 -8.02 2.82
CA ALA A 121 -16.25 -8.85 2.15
C ALA A 121 -15.29 -8.02 1.29
N GLU A 122 -15.83 -7.11 0.50
CA GLU A 122 -15.02 -6.21 -0.33
C GLU A 122 -14.15 -5.27 0.50
N ALA A 123 -14.74 -4.62 1.51
CA ALA A 123 -13.99 -3.74 2.40
C ALA A 123 -12.86 -4.53 3.10
N MET A 124 -13.16 -5.72 3.62
CA MET A 124 -12.15 -6.55 4.27
C MET A 124 -11.09 -7.05 3.29
N ALA A 125 -11.46 -7.39 2.04
CA ALA A 125 -10.52 -7.81 1.01
C ALA A 125 -9.55 -6.69 0.64
N ALA A 126 -10.05 -5.46 0.48
CA ALA A 126 -9.26 -4.27 0.18
C ALA A 126 -8.22 -4.00 1.28
N VAL A 127 -8.68 -3.98 2.54
CA VAL A 127 -7.84 -3.65 3.71
C VAL A 127 -6.85 -4.76 4.01
N THR A 128 -7.28 -6.02 3.95
CA THR A 128 -6.37 -7.16 4.12
C THR A 128 -5.34 -7.21 3.01
N GLY A 129 -5.74 -6.91 1.76
CA GLY A 129 -4.84 -6.79 0.63
C GLY A 129 -3.79 -5.70 0.84
N ALA A 130 -4.20 -4.52 1.29
CA ALA A 130 -3.29 -3.41 1.61
C ALA A 130 -2.32 -3.77 2.75
N ALA A 131 -2.81 -4.44 3.80
CA ALA A 131 -1.97 -4.91 4.90
C ALA A 131 -0.94 -5.95 4.44
N LYS A 132 -1.34 -6.89 3.58
CA LYS A 132 -0.41 -7.88 2.99
C LYS A 132 0.59 -7.23 2.05
N ALA A 133 0.18 -6.25 1.25
CA ALA A 133 1.09 -5.46 0.42
C ALA A 133 2.12 -4.72 1.27
N LEU A 134 1.71 -4.19 2.44
CA LEU A 134 2.60 -3.53 3.39
C LEU A 134 3.70 -4.45 3.94
N ALA A 135 3.41 -5.75 4.04
CA ALA A 135 4.35 -6.76 4.51
C ALA A 135 5.32 -7.27 3.42
N LEU A 136 5.12 -6.91 2.14
CA LEU A 136 5.98 -7.37 1.06
C LEU A 136 7.35 -6.69 1.09
N PRO A 137 8.47 -7.42 0.91
CA PRO A 137 9.80 -6.80 0.83
C PRO A 137 9.95 -5.80 -0.34
N SER A 138 9.19 -6.02 -1.42
CA SER A 138 9.19 -5.18 -2.62
C SER A 138 8.47 -3.84 -2.44
N ILE A 139 7.88 -3.58 -1.28
CA ILE A 139 7.22 -2.31 -0.96
C ILE A 139 8.17 -1.11 -1.02
N LYS A 140 9.46 -1.34 -0.75
CA LYS A 140 10.51 -0.32 -0.82
C LYS A 140 10.69 0.24 -2.25
N LEU A 141 10.24 -0.51 -3.26
CA LEU A 141 10.32 -0.17 -4.69
C LEU A 141 9.11 0.63 -5.19
N ALA A 142 7.95 0.48 -4.52
CA ALA A 142 6.71 1.10 -4.93
C ALA A 142 6.65 2.56 -4.49
N THR A 143 6.21 3.44 -5.39
CA THR A 143 5.92 4.85 -5.05
C THR A 143 4.52 4.94 -4.48
N ASP A 144 3.58 4.30 -5.18
CA ASP A 144 2.16 4.30 -4.86
C ASP A 144 1.60 2.88 -4.72
N LEU A 145 0.45 2.80 -4.06
CA LEU A 145 -0.35 1.60 -3.86
C LEU A 145 -1.71 1.85 -4.50
N TRP A 146 -2.05 1.07 -5.51
CA TRP A 146 -3.31 1.16 -6.23
C TRP A 146 -4.22 0.04 -5.76
N ILE A 147 -5.45 0.38 -5.37
CA ILE A 147 -6.47 -0.58 -4.97
C ILE A 147 -7.65 -0.40 -5.91
N PHE A 148 -7.99 -1.48 -6.62
CA PHE A 148 -9.10 -1.54 -7.55
C PHE A 148 -10.26 -2.26 -6.88
N LEU A 149 -11.38 -1.53 -6.80
CA LEU A 149 -12.63 -1.93 -6.20
C LEU A 149 -13.72 -1.80 -7.25
N ASP A 150 -14.64 -2.75 -7.28
CA ASP A 150 -15.83 -2.70 -8.12
C ASP A 150 -17.02 -2.06 -7.39
N ASN A 151 -17.06 -2.11 -6.04
CA ASN A 151 -18.07 -1.40 -5.26
C ASN A 151 -17.69 0.04 -4.96
N TYR A 152 -18.47 0.91 -5.58
CA TYR A 152 -18.33 2.34 -5.47
C TYR A 152 -18.48 2.87 -4.03
N GLU A 153 -19.40 2.30 -3.24
CA GLU A 153 -19.61 2.76 -1.86
C GLU A 153 -18.45 2.37 -0.94
N VAL A 154 -17.84 1.20 -1.16
CA VAL A 154 -16.61 0.80 -0.45
C VAL A 154 -15.49 1.77 -0.81
N ALA A 155 -15.29 2.07 -2.11
CA ALA A 155 -14.26 3.00 -2.56
C ALA A 155 -14.41 4.40 -1.95
N LEU A 156 -15.62 4.97 -1.95
CA LEU A 156 -15.89 6.29 -1.37
C LEU A 156 -15.55 6.35 0.12
N ARG A 157 -15.93 5.30 0.87
CA ARG A 157 -15.71 5.22 2.31
C ARG A 157 -14.25 4.94 2.65
N LEU A 158 -13.55 4.20 1.79
CA LEU A 158 -12.13 3.87 1.97
C LEU A 158 -11.29 5.16 2.09
N GLY A 159 -10.61 5.33 3.22
CA GLY A 159 -9.77 6.51 3.47
C GLY A 159 -10.50 7.74 4.02
N SER A 160 -11.80 7.63 4.29
CA SER A 160 -12.59 8.60 5.06
C SER A 160 -12.98 8.00 6.42
N HIS A 161 -13.31 8.86 7.39
CA HIS A 161 -13.85 8.42 8.66
C HIS A 161 -15.33 8.00 8.50
N PHE A 162 -15.68 6.79 8.95
CA PHE A 162 -17.00 6.21 8.76
C PHE A 162 -17.60 5.69 10.07
N ASN A 163 -18.89 5.97 10.30
CA ASN A 163 -19.63 5.55 11.50
C ASN A 163 -20.70 4.49 11.20
N GLY A 164 -20.58 3.79 10.07
CA GLY A 164 -21.48 2.69 9.72
C GLY A 164 -20.79 1.33 9.80
N SER A 165 -21.39 0.34 9.13
CA SER A 165 -20.86 -1.04 9.13
C SER A 165 -19.45 -1.15 8.55
N SER A 166 -18.70 -2.14 9.02
CA SER A 166 -17.26 -2.32 8.80
C SER A 166 -16.40 -1.16 9.34
N GLN A 167 -16.82 -0.47 10.41
CA GLN A 167 -16.10 0.68 11.00
C GLN A 167 -14.65 0.32 11.34
N ALA A 168 -14.44 -0.82 12.00
CA ALA A 168 -13.10 -1.28 12.37
C ALA A 168 -12.20 -1.50 11.15
N VAL A 169 -12.76 -2.00 10.04
CA VAL A 169 -12.04 -2.23 8.79
C VAL A 169 -11.59 -0.90 8.17
N PHE A 170 -12.46 0.11 8.14
CA PHE A 170 -12.10 1.43 7.64
C PHE A 170 -11.10 2.16 8.54
N GLU A 171 -11.22 2.03 9.86
CA GLU A 171 -10.22 2.54 10.81
C GLU A 171 -8.85 1.88 10.61
N ASP A 172 -8.82 0.58 10.38
CA ASP A 172 -7.59 -0.15 10.07
C ASP A 172 -6.98 0.35 8.76
N PHE A 173 -7.79 0.63 7.73
CA PHE A 173 -7.29 1.24 6.50
C PHE A 173 -6.61 2.60 6.75
N LEU A 174 -7.16 3.43 7.64
CA LEU A 174 -6.53 4.72 7.99
C LEU A 174 -5.17 4.52 8.66
N LYS A 175 -5.04 3.51 9.53
CA LYS A 175 -3.74 3.11 10.11
C LYS A 175 -2.78 2.63 9.03
N LEU A 176 -3.26 1.84 8.07
CA LEU A 176 -2.44 1.37 6.94
C LEU A 176 -1.99 2.54 6.04
N LYS A 177 -2.83 3.55 5.83
CA LYS A 177 -2.44 4.78 5.11
C LYS A 177 -1.30 5.52 5.81
N GLN A 178 -1.35 5.62 7.14
CA GLN A 178 -0.25 6.19 7.93
C GLN A 178 1.01 5.32 7.87
N ALA A 179 0.87 4.00 7.98
CA ALA A 179 1.99 3.06 7.86
C ALA A 179 2.63 3.11 6.47
N TRP A 180 1.83 3.25 5.41
CA TRP A 180 2.31 3.44 4.05
C TRP A 180 3.11 4.72 3.91
N ALA A 181 2.67 5.83 4.51
CA ALA A 181 3.41 7.09 4.51
C ALA A 181 4.75 6.97 5.26
N ALA A 182 4.77 6.25 6.38
CA ALA A 182 5.96 6.03 7.22
C ALA A 182 6.89 4.92 6.73
N ARG A 183 6.53 4.18 5.66
CA ARG A 183 7.30 3.01 5.22
C ARG A 183 8.72 3.38 4.77
N PRO A 184 9.71 2.50 5.00
CA PRO A 184 11.04 2.69 4.44
C PRO A 184 10.98 2.64 2.91
N ARG A 185 11.33 3.74 2.25
CA ARG A 185 11.50 3.76 0.78
C ARG A 185 12.97 3.54 0.46
N LEU A 186 13.25 2.84 -0.64
CA LEU A 186 14.60 2.88 -1.19
C LEU A 186 14.86 4.32 -1.65
N SER A 187 15.76 4.98 -0.94
CA SER A 187 15.98 6.42 -0.96
C SER A 187 16.39 6.98 -2.33
N HIS A 188 16.65 6.11 -3.32
CA HIS A 188 17.02 6.48 -4.68
C HIS A 188 15.98 6.13 -5.74
N ILE A 189 14.92 5.38 -5.45
CA ILE A 189 13.92 4.99 -6.46
C ILE A 189 12.97 6.14 -6.81
N PRO A 190 12.31 6.82 -5.84
CA PRO A 190 11.51 8.00 -6.17
C PRO A 190 12.35 9.12 -6.78
N PRO A 191 13.56 9.42 -6.27
CA PRO A 191 14.54 10.28 -6.93
C PRO A 191 14.93 9.88 -8.35
N ALA A 192 15.16 8.59 -8.61
CA ALA A 192 15.68 8.12 -9.90
C ALA A 192 14.64 8.29 -11.01
N ARG A 193 13.36 8.12 -10.65
CA ARG A 193 12.22 8.18 -11.56
C ARG A 193 11.74 9.61 -11.79
N SER A 194 11.82 10.47 -10.79
CA SER A 194 11.44 11.88 -10.88
C SER A 194 12.61 12.80 -11.27
N GLN A 195 13.85 12.30 -11.28
CA GLN A 195 15.08 13.10 -11.33
C GLN A 195 15.21 14.12 -10.18
N HIS A 196 14.48 13.95 -9.08
CA HIS A 196 14.60 14.78 -7.88
C HIS A 196 15.54 14.13 -6.83
N GLY A 197 16.02 14.84 -5.81
CA GLY A 197 16.79 14.27 -4.69
C GLY A 197 18.33 14.29 -4.86
N ASP A 198 19.03 13.33 -4.24
CA ASP A 198 20.51 13.24 -4.09
C ASP A 198 21.34 13.13 -5.40
N PHE A 199 20.73 13.33 -6.56
CA PHE A 199 21.38 13.27 -7.86
C PHE A 199 21.89 14.63 -8.29
N ALA A 200 23.03 14.63 -8.99
CA ALA A 200 23.73 15.85 -9.37
C ALA A 200 22.84 16.82 -10.16
N ALA A 201 22.01 16.30 -11.06
CA ALA A 201 21.13 17.10 -11.91
C ALA A 201 20.10 17.93 -11.11
N TYR A 202 19.61 17.40 -9.98
CA TYR A 202 18.69 18.13 -9.12
C TYR A 202 19.40 19.27 -8.39
N HIS A 203 20.53 18.97 -7.72
CA HIS A 203 21.28 19.97 -6.96
C HIS A 203 21.83 21.09 -7.84
N GLU A 204 22.26 20.79 -9.05
CA GLU A 204 22.71 21.80 -10.02
C GLU A 204 21.56 22.69 -10.50
N ARG A 205 20.37 22.11 -10.76
CA ARG A 205 19.19 22.88 -11.19
C ARG A 205 18.69 23.87 -10.13
N PHE A 206 18.79 23.50 -8.85
CA PHE A 206 18.34 24.31 -7.72
C PHE A 206 19.49 25.01 -6.97
N ASN A 207 20.70 24.97 -7.53
CA ASN A 207 21.91 25.63 -7.02
C ASN A 207 22.25 25.30 -5.54
N HIS A 208 22.08 24.04 -5.15
CA HIS A 208 22.45 23.56 -3.81
C HIS A 208 23.98 23.41 -3.71
N THR A 209 24.64 24.39 -3.08
CA THR A 209 26.10 24.48 -2.97
C THR A 209 26.73 23.48 -2.00
N THR A 210 25.96 22.98 -1.03
CA THR A 210 26.43 22.03 -0.01
C THR A 210 26.33 20.58 -0.45
N ALA A 211 25.87 20.31 -1.67
CA ALA A 211 25.53 18.97 -2.08
C ALA A 211 26.65 18.21 -2.80
N HIS A 212 26.88 16.96 -2.39
CA HIS A 212 27.79 16.05 -3.08
C HIS A 212 27.19 15.55 -4.41
N THR A 213 27.48 16.26 -5.50
CA THR A 213 27.10 15.88 -6.87
C THR A 213 27.92 14.71 -7.44
N LEU A 214 29.06 14.39 -6.81
CA LEU A 214 29.93 13.29 -7.18
C LEU A 214 29.85 12.16 -6.14
N CYS A 215 29.88 10.92 -6.64
CA CYS A 215 30.06 9.74 -5.80
C CYS A 215 31.53 9.61 -5.37
N SER A 216 31.79 8.84 -4.32
CA SER A 216 33.17 8.52 -3.89
C SER A 216 34.01 7.86 -5.00
N CYS A 217 33.39 7.32 -6.05
CA CYS A 217 34.09 6.78 -7.23
C CYS A 217 34.59 7.84 -8.23
N GLY A 218 34.29 9.12 -7.98
CA GLY A 218 34.66 10.27 -8.81
C GLY A 218 33.72 10.56 -9.97
N LYS A 219 32.66 9.76 -10.15
CA LYS A 219 31.66 9.98 -11.21
C LYS A 219 30.43 10.69 -10.66
N ARG A 220 29.74 11.40 -11.54
CA ARG A 220 28.47 12.10 -11.27
C ARG A 220 27.42 11.13 -10.73
N LYS A 221 26.72 11.54 -9.66
CA LYS A 221 25.58 10.80 -9.11
C LYS A 221 24.41 10.91 -10.10
N THR A 222 24.07 9.78 -10.71
CA THR A 222 22.93 9.63 -11.62
C THR A 222 21.93 8.61 -11.06
N PRO A 223 20.66 8.63 -11.50
CA PRO A 223 19.65 7.62 -11.17
C PRO A 223 20.11 6.15 -11.25
N LEU A 224 21.02 5.86 -12.20
CA LEU A 224 21.54 4.53 -12.48
C LEU A 224 22.95 4.30 -11.89
N HIS A 225 23.37 5.15 -10.96
CA HIS A 225 24.74 5.14 -10.44
C HIS A 225 25.07 3.91 -9.58
N PHE A 226 24.08 3.08 -9.20
CA PHE A 226 24.35 1.81 -8.54
C PHE A 226 25.22 0.86 -9.39
N PHE A 227 25.28 1.01 -10.72
CA PHE A 227 26.29 0.37 -11.60
C PHE A 227 27.73 0.93 -11.44
N CYS A 228 27.99 1.65 -10.36
CA CYS A 228 29.30 2.16 -10.00
C CYS A 228 30.36 1.06 -9.90
N LYS A 229 31.58 1.39 -10.36
CA LYS A 229 32.77 0.52 -10.26
C LYS A 229 33.09 0.09 -8.82
N LYS A 230 32.79 0.95 -7.83
CA LYS A 230 32.98 0.65 -6.40
C LYS A 230 31.89 -0.23 -5.82
N GLY A 231 30.63 -0.03 -6.23
CA GLY A 231 29.50 -0.85 -5.79
C GLY A 231 29.54 -2.27 -6.36
N LYS A 232 30.07 -2.45 -7.58
CA LYS A 232 30.11 -3.74 -8.28
C LYS A 232 28.72 -4.37 -8.48
N ALA A 233 27.64 -3.57 -8.48
CA ALA A 233 26.28 -4.02 -8.75
C ALA A 233 26.18 -4.81 -10.05
N TYR A 234 26.87 -4.34 -11.11
CA TYR A 234 26.99 -5.08 -12.36
C TYR A 234 27.48 -6.51 -12.11
N LYS A 235 28.63 -6.69 -11.46
CA LYS A 235 29.21 -8.03 -11.23
C LYS A 235 28.34 -8.96 -10.37
N THR A 236 27.49 -8.40 -9.51
CA THR A 236 26.71 -9.16 -8.52
C THR A 236 25.26 -9.41 -8.91
N LEU A 237 24.63 -8.46 -9.60
CA LEU A 237 23.22 -8.54 -9.99
C LEU A 237 23.00 -9.00 -11.44
N THR A 238 23.93 -8.72 -12.36
CA THR A 238 23.70 -8.99 -13.79
C THR A 238 24.98 -9.01 -14.62
N LYS A 239 25.21 -10.09 -15.38
CA LYS A 239 26.32 -10.13 -16.35
C LYS A 239 25.93 -9.51 -17.70
N SER A 240 24.65 -9.17 -17.88
CA SER A 240 24.12 -8.55 -19.09
C SER A 240 24.42 -7.05 -19.14
N PRO A 241 24.56 -6.47 -20.34
CA PRO A 241 24.76 -5.03 -20.49
C PRO A 241 23.65 -4.22 -19.77
N PRO A 242 23.94 -2.99 -19.31
CA PRO A 242 22.97 -2.19 -18.56
C PRO A 242 21.64 -1.98 -19.29
N SER A 243 21.66 -1.91 -20.63
CA SER A 243 20.46 -1.79 -21.47
C SER A 243 19.43 -2.91 -21.25
N GLU A 244 19.88 -4.12 -20.95
CA GLU A 244 19.03 -5.29 -20.69
C GLU A 244 18.78 -5.50 -19.20
N ALA A 245 19.79 -5.18 -18.39
CA ALA A 245 19.71 -5.31 -16.95
C ALA A 245 18.78 -4.28 -16.29
N ILE A 246 18.72 -3.05 -16.82
CA ILE A 246 17.89 -1.98 -16.25
C ILE A 246 16.39 -2.31 -16.35
N PRO A 247 15.85 -2.72 -17.51
CA PRO A 247 14.46 -3.20 -17.61
C PRO A 247 14.17 -4.36 -16.66
N TRP A 248 15.13 -5.26 -16.44
CA TRP A 248 14.96 -6.37 -15.51
C TRP A 248 14.98 -5.92 -14.03
N LEU A 249 15.98 -5.13 -13.62
CA LEU A 249 16.14 -4.66 -12.24
C LEU A 249 15.06 -3.66 -11.81
N LEU A 250 14.62 -2.80 -12.73
CA LEU A 250 13.66 -1.72 -12.43
C LEU A 250 12.27 -1.98 -13.01
N GLY A 251 12.06 -3.07 -13.73
CA GLY A 251 10.81 -3.35 -14.44
C GLY A 251 10.27 -4.77 -14.25
N ILE A 252 10.98 -5.67 -13.56
CA ILE A 252 10.54 -7.04 -13.26
C ILE A 252 10.67 -7.28 -11.75
N PRO A 253 9.73 -7.96 -11.06
CA PRO A 253 9.76 -8.07 -9.60
C PRO A 253 10.95 -8.86 -9.09
N THR A 254 11.35 -9.92 -9.80
CA THR A 254 12.51 -10.73 -9.43
C THR A 254 13.80 -9.90 -9.47
N GLY A 255 13.96 -9.05 -10.48
CA GLY A 255 15.06 -8.11 -10.59
C GLY A 255 15.00 -7.00 -9.54
N GLY A 256 13.82 -6.43 -9.30
CA GLY A 256 13.62 -5.43 -8.24
C GLY A 256 13.91 -5.96 -6.84
N LEU A 257 13.50 -7.19 -6.56
CA LEU A 257 13.74 -7.85 -5.27
C LEU A 257 15.22 -8.24 -5.11
N ALA A 258 15.88 -8.68 -6.19
CA ALA A 258 17.32 -8.89 -6.22
C ALA A 258 18.08 -7.57 -5.97
N LEU A 259 17.66 -6.48 -6.62
CA LEU A 259 18.20 -5.14 -6.41
C LEU A 259 18.02 -4.68 -4.96
N ALA A 260 16.82 -4.85 -4.39
CA ALA A 260 16.53 -4.48 -3.01
C ALA A 260 17.40 -5.24 -2.01
N LYS A 261 17.50 -6.57 -2.16
CA LYS A 261 18.39 -7.42 -1.34
C LYS A 261 19.85 -6.98 -1.45
N TRP A 262 20.30 -6.66 -2.66
CA TRP A 262 21.67 -6.20 -2.89
C TRP A 262 21.93 -4.82 -2.27
N LEU A 263 21.00 -3.88 -2.39
CA LEU A 263 21.12 -2.56 -1.77
C LEU A 263 21.17 -2.65 -0.24
N GLU A 264 20.38 -3.57 0.34
CA GLU A 264 20.35 -3.81 1.79
C GLU A 264 21.64 -4.49 2.29
N SER A 265 22.18 -5.45 1.55
CA SER A 265 23.42 -6.15 1.94
C SER A 265 24.68 -5.31 1.73
N THR A 266 24.74 -4.55 0.64
CA THR A 266 25.93 -3.74 0.31
C THR A 266 25.93 -2.38 0.94
N LYS A 267 24.79 -1.93 1.51
CA LYS A 267 24.65 -0.61 2.10
C LYS A 267 25.15 0.49 1.15
N PHE A 268 24.94 0.29 -0.15
CA PHE A 268 25.62 1.06 -1.20
C PHE A 268 25.45 2.57 -1.02
N TYR A 269 24.25 3.00 -0.65
CA TYR A 269 23.89 4.41 -0.51
C TYR A 269 24.17 5.02 0.87
N THR A 270 24.67 4.23 1.81
CA THR A 270 25.20 4.75 3.09
C THR A 270 26.72 4.74 3.08
N ASP A 271 27.34 3.69 2.51
CA ASP A 271 28.77 3.44 2.69
C ASP A 271 29.61 3.82 1.46
N ILE A 272 29.08 3.64 0.25
CA ILE A 272 29.84 3.81 -1.01
C ILE A 272 29.46 5.12 -1.70
N CYS A 273 28.17 5.42 -1.75
CA CYS A 273 27.59 6.60 -2.35
C CYS A 273 26.65 7.26 -1.31
N PRO A 274 27.19 7.79 -0.20
CA PRO A 274 26.41 8.32 0.91
C PRO A 274 25.41 9.39 0.46
N GLN A 275 24.23 9.33 1.06
CA GLN A 275 23.24 10.40 0.99
C GLN A 275 23.70 11.65 1.72
N LEU A 276 23.23 12.83 1.29
CA LEU A 276 23.19 13.96 2.20
C LEU A 276 22.13 13.67 3.24
N VAL A 277 22.56 13.34 4.46
CA VAL A 277 21.70 13.55 5.62
C VAL A 277 21.57 15.06 5.74
N SER A 278 20.41 15.63 5.42
CA SER A 278 20.12 16.99 5.87
C SER A 278 20.08 16.92 7.40
N ALA A 279 21.17 17.31 8.03
CA ALA A 279 21.14 17.72 9.43
C ALA A 279 20.46 19.10 9.47
N ALA A 280 19.14 19.08 9.67
CA ALA A 280 18.33 20.11 10.33
C ALA A 280 16.85 19.70 10.18
#